data_AF-A0A934WCJ9-F1
#
_entry.id   AF-A0A934WCJ9-F1
#
_cell.length_a   1.000
_cell.length_b   1.000
_cell.length_c   1.000
_cell.angle_alpha   90.00
_cell.angle_beta   90.00
_cell.angle_gamma   90.00
#
_symmetry.space_group_name_H-M   'P 1'
#
loop_
_entity.id
_entity.type
_entity.pdbx_description
1 polymer ?
#
loop_
_entity_poly.entity_id
_entity_poly.type
_entity_poly.pdbx_seq_one_letter_code
_entity_poly.pdbx_strand_id
1 'polypeptide(L)'
;MLDFRLACFINTIAYVILVYLLYLIINKCNKVNPILFFLLHIAIFFFQPAFYDAVIWKTGSANYLWGTLFCFIFIYRYYSYYRMGARSDNLAKSVQIFVLGLIAGWTNENMSVAIIIYVVLCLFLLFLEKKQVPRWAIVGLIGVSIGCILLLTAPGNYIRLEVTKRGLAERGLVGYDLLYLSIRNTMKYLWHYVLPLLFIYLVFLFLYYKSPKNLLVRRQIIISSVLLILTAIIAHLAMIVSPMFHLRSLFGIIILLIASIGLIYANIDYRKIHIKVLNFLMINILFLIFGWTYYKQYNDVSTISSFWHNREDFIKEQKNKGIDTIVFTERSPMEHKYFIYEMSTEPNVWENIEYSRYYGVRWVKAPSKHN
;
A
#
# COMPACT_ATOMS: atom_id res chain seq x y z
N MET A 1 -1.00 -19.19 -18.00
CA MET A 1 -0.46 -18.04 -17.23
C MET A 1 -1.06 -16.78 -17.85
N LEU A 2 -1.54 -15.81 -17.06
CA LEU A 2 -2.10 -14.56 -17.62
C LEU A 2 -1.00 -13.84 -18.43
N ASP A 3 -1.34 -13.33 -19.62
CA ASP A 3 -0.42 -12.53 -20.45
C ASP A 3 0.17 -11.36 -19.65
N PHE A 4 1.48 -11.08 -19.82
CA PHE A 4 2.18 -10.05 -19.07
C PHE A 4 1.60 -8.66 -19.30
N ARG A 5 1.30 -8.28 -20.54
CA ARG A 5 0.72 -6.97 -20.88
C ARG A 5 -0.68 -6.84 -20.31
N LEU A 6 -1.47 -7.91 -20.39
CA LEU A 6 -2.81 -7.94 -19.77
C LEU A 6 -2.73 -7.77 -18.25
N ALA A 7 -1.78 -8.45 -17.59
CA ALA A 7 -1.56 -8.30 -16.15
C ALA A 7 -1.18 -6.87 -15.78
N CYS A 8 -0.27 -6.23 -16.54
CA CYS A 8 0.10 -4.83 -16.34
C CYS A 8 -1.11 -3.90 -16.49
N PHE A 9 -1.91 -4.08 -17.55
CA PHE A 9 -3.11 -3.26 -17.80
C PHE A 9 -4.13 -3.36 -16.66
N ILE A 10 -4.46 -4.59 -16.24
CA ILE A 10 -5.38 -4.85 -15.12
C ILE A 10 -4.84 -4.22 -13.82
N ASN A 11 -3.53 -4.32 -13.58
CA ASN A 11 -2.88 -3.72 -12.42
C ASN A 11 -2.94 -2.19 -12.43
N THR A 12 -2.74 -1.56 -13.59
CA THR A 12 -2.91 -0.10 -13.76
C THR A 12 -4.34 0.33 -13.48
N ILE A 13 -5.34 -0.43 -13.94
CA ILE A 13 -6.75 -0.14 -13.63
C ILE A 13 -6.98 -0.19 -12.12
N ALA A 14 -6.48 -1.21 -11.41
CA ALA A 14 -6.63 -1.30 -9.96
C ALA A 14 -6.00 -0.12 -9.23
N TYR A 15 -4.82 0.33 -9.66
CA TYR A 15 -4.18 1.53 -9.14
C TYR A 15 -5.03 2.79 -9.35
N VAL A 16 -5.53 3.00 -10.56
CA VAL A 16 -6.40 4.15 -10.88
C VAL A 16 -7.70 4.11 -10.08
N ILE A 17 -8.32 2.92 -9.90
CA ILE A 17 -9.52 2.75 -9.07
C ILE A 17 -9.20 3.09 -7.62
N LEU A 18 -8.06 2.66 -7.07
CA LEU A 18 -7.67 3.02 -5.71
C LEU A 18 -7.56 4.54 -5.57
N VAL A 19 -6.85 5.23 -6.47
CA VAL A 19 -6.73 6.69 -6.43
C VAL A 19 -8.08 7.38 -6.58
N TYR A 20 -8.96 6.85 -7.44
CA TYR A 20 -10.31 7.37 -7.61
C TYR A 20 -11.16 7.18 -6.34
N LEU A 21 -11.06 6.05 -5.65
CA LEU A 21 -11.74 5.84 -4.36
C LEU A 21 -11.24 6.80 -3.29
N LEU A 22 -9.93 7.05 -3.23
CA LEU A 22 -9.36 8.08 -2.34
C LEU A 22 -9.96 9.45 -2.67
N TYR A 23 -10.00 9.82 -3.95
CA TYR A 23 -10.61 11.06 -4.40
C TYR A 23 -12.10 11.16 -4.02
N LEU A 24 -12.87 10.07 -4.16
CA LEU A 24 -14.28 10.02 -3.76
C LEU A 24 -14.49 10.17 -2.25
N ILE A 25 -13.57 9.64 -1.43
CA ILE A 25 -13.57 9.83 0.02
C ILE A 25 -13.25 11.29 0.35
N ILE A 26 -12.15 11.79 -0.19
CA ILE A 26 -11.59 13.09 0.15
C ILE A 26 -12.48 14.24 -0.33
N ASN A 27 -12.91 14.19 -1.59
CA ASN A 27 -13.68 15.24 -2.24
C ASN A 27 -15.20 15.07 -2.05
N LYS A 28 -15.63 14.20 -1.12
CA LYS A 28 -17.04 13.94 -0.83
C LYS A 28 -17.76 15.23 -0.42
N CYS A 29 -18.87 15.51 -1.09
CA CYS A 29 -19.70 16.72 -0.90
C CYS A 29 -19.03 18.04 -1.31
N ASN A 30 -17.90 17.99 -2.02
CA ASN A 30 -17.24 19.16 -2.60
C ASN A 30 -17.44 19.21 -4.12
N LYS A 31 -17.16 20.36 -4.73
CA LYS A 31 -17.13 20.49 -6.19
C LYS A 31 -16.00 19.64 -6.78
N VAL A 32 -16.17 19.18 -8.01
CA VAL A 32 -15.14 18.42 -8.73
C VAL A 32 -13.84 19.21 -8.77
N ASN A 33 -12.73 18.56 -8.38
CA ASN A 33 -11.40 19.15 -8.33
C ASN A 33 -10.37 18.19 -8.98
N PRO A 34 -10.09 18.35 -10.29
CA PRO A 34 -9.13 17.49 -10.98
C PRO A 34 -7.71 17.58 -10.42
N ILE A 35 -7.31 18.74 -9.90
CA ILE A 35 -5.97 18.95 -9.33
C ILE A 35 -5.75 18.03 -8.13
N LEU A 36 -6.77 17.86 -7.28
CA LEU A 36 -6.71 16.93 -6.15
C LEU A 36 -6.44 15.49 -6.60
N PHE A 37 -7.03 15.04 -7.70
CA PHE A 37 -6.79 13.70 -8.24
C PHE A 37 -5.31 13.50 -8.62
N PHE A 38 -4.70 14.48 -9.30
CA PHE A 38 -3.26 14.44 -9.62
C PHE A 38 -2.38 14.56 -8.37
N LEU A 39 -2.76 15.38 -7.39
CA LEU A 39 -2.02 15.47 -6.13
C LEU A 39 -2.00 14.15 -5.37
N LEU A 40 -3.06 13.33 -5.47
CA LEU A 40 -3.06 11.98 -4.89
C LEU A 40 -2.05 11.05 -5.58
N HIS A 41 -1.95 11.11 -6.91
CA HIS A 41 -0.90 10.37 -7.63
C HIS A 41 0.49 10.79 -7.18
N ILE A 42 0.74 12.09 -7.11
CA ILE A 42 2.03 12.66 -6.66
C ILE A 42 2.33 12.23 -5.22
N ALA A 43 1.35 12.31 -4.31
CA ALA A 43 1.52 11.91 -2.92
C ALA A 43 1.85 10.42 -2.80
N ILE A 44 1.14 9.55 -3.51
CA ILE A 44 1.43 8.11 -3.49
C ILE A 44 2.81 7.83 -4.09
N PHE A 45 3.20 8.51 -5.16
CA PHE A 45 4.50 8.31 -5.77
C PHE A 45 5.66 8.69 -4.84
N PHE A 46 5.56 9.82 -4.13
CA PHE A 46 6.65 10.32 -3.28
C PHE A 46 6.69 9.71 -1.87
N PHE A 47 5.54 9.49 -1.25
CA PHE A 47 5.52 9.03 0.14
C PHE A 47 5.69 7.52 0.29
N GLN A 48 5.53 6.73 -0.78
CA GLN A 48 5.66 5.28 -0.71
C GLN A 48 7.14 4.85 -0.72
N PRO A 49 7.65 4.24 0.37
CA PRO A 49 9.07 3.89 0.50
C PRO A 49 9.49 2.75 -0.42
N ALA A 50 8.53 1.95 -0.87
CA ALA A 50 8.76 0.79 -1.74
C ALA A 50 7.72 0.74 -2.87
N PHE A 51 7.54 1.86 -3.57
CA PHE A 51 6.55 1.98 -4.65
C PHE A 51 6.66 0.85 -5.69
N TYR A 52 7.87 0.54 -6.16
CA TYR A 52 8.11 -0.50 -7.16
C TYR A 52 7.74 -1.90 -6.67
N ASP A 53 8.14 -2.25 -5.44
CA ASP A 53 7.83 -3.54 -4.81
C ASP A 53 6.31 -3.67 -4.54
N ALA A 54 5.67 -2.60 -4.04
CA ALA A 54 4.27 -2.63 -3.63
C ALA A 54 3.25 -2.45 -4.77
N VAL A 55 3.64 -1.82 -5.89
CA VAL A 55 2.70 -1.44 -6.98
C VAL A 55 3.09 -2.05 -8.32
N ILE A 56 4.37 -2.09 -8.67
CA ILE A 56 4.83 -2.51 -10.01
C ILE A 56 5.12 -4.01 -10.04
N TRP A 57 5.81 -4.53 -9.03
CA TRP A 57 6.09 -5.96 -8.96
C TRP A 57 4.79 -6.74 -8.73
N LYS A 58 4.50 -7.68 -9.62
CA LYS A 58 3.25 -8.44 -9.67
C LYS A 58 2.87 -9.06 -8.31
N THR A 59 3.80 -9.75 -7.65
CA THR A 59 3.52 -10.44 -6.39
C THR A 59 3.28 -9.45 -5.25
N GLY A 60 4.09 -8.39 -5.17
CA GLY A 60 3.89 -7.34 -4.16
C GLY A 60 2.59 -6.56 -4.41
N SER A 61 2.27 -6.23 -5.66
CA SER A 61 1.02 -5.55 -6.02
C SER A 61 -0.22 -6.35 -5.63
N ALA A 62 -0.23 -7.66 -5.88
CA ALA A 62 -1.34 -8.53 -5.48
C ALA A 62 -1.60 -8.49 -3.96
N ASN A 63 -0.56 -8.31 -3.15
CA ASN A 63 -0.68 -8.25 -1.69
C ASN A 63 -0.97 -6.84 -1.14
N TYR A 64 -0.32 -5.82 -1.69
CA TYR A 64 -0.34 -4.46 -1.13
C TYR A 64 -1.30 -3.53 -1.88
N LEU A 65 -1.16 -3.39 -3.20
CA LEU A 65 -2.04 -2.53 -3.99
C LEU A 65 -3.47 -3.07 -3.99
N TRP A 66 -3.66 -4.31 -4.43
CA TRP A 66 -4.98 -4.95 -4.51
C TRP A 66 -5.59 -5.14 -3.13
N GLY A 67 -4.78 -5.55 -2.15
CA GLY A 67 -5.23 -5.62 -0.76
C GLY A 67 -5.77 -4.29 -0.27
N THR A 68 -5.00 -3.22 -0.43
CA THR A 68 -5.43 -1.87 -0.02
C THR A 68 -6.65 -1.38 -0.81
N LEU A 69 -6.77 -1.72 -2.09
CA LEU A 69 -7.97 -1.42 -2.89
C LEU A 69 -9.23 -2.03 -2.27
N PHE A 70 -9.23 -3.32 -1.95
CA PHE A 70 -10.38 -3.97 -1.32
C PHE A 70 -10.69 -3.40 0.06
N CYS A 71 -9.65 -3.11 0.84
CA CYS A 71 -9.78 -2.41 2.12
C CYS A 71 -10.48 -1.05 1.97
N PHE A 72 -10.12 -0.26 0.96
CA PHE A 72 -10.72 1.06 0.71
C PHE A 72 -12.13 0.99 0.14
N ILE A 73 -12.46 -0.02 -0.68
CA ILE A 73 -13.86 -0.28 -1.09
C ILE A 73 -14.74 -0.51 0.15
N PHE A 74 -14.24 -1.30 1.10
CA PHE A 74 -14.93 -1.59 2.35
C PHE A 74 -15.04 -0.35 3.25
N ILE A 75 -13.92 0.35 3.50
CA ILE A 75 -13.88 1.61 4.27
C ILE A 75 -14.84 2.66 3.70
N TYR A 76 -14.88 2.81 2.37
CA TYR A 76 -15.75 3.77 1.69
C TYR A 76 -17.22 3.57 2.06
N ARG A 77 -17.68 2.33 2.30
CA ARG A 77 -19.08 2.07 2.67
C ARG A 77 -19.43 2.65 4.03
N TYR A 78 -18.57 2.44 5.03
CA TYR A 78 -18.72 2.96 6.40
C TYR A 78 -18.57 4.47 6.43
N TYR A 79 -17.52 4.99 5.77
CA TYR A 79 -17.30 6.44 5.63
C TYR A 79 -18.49 7.15 4.98
N SER A 80 -19.02 6.60 3.87
CA SER A 80 -20.14 7.23 3.17
C SER A 80 -21.43 7.20 3.98
N TYR A 81 -21.65 6.17 4.80
CA TYR A 81 -22.81 6.13 5.71
C TYR A 81 -22.69 7.19 6.79
N TYR A 82 -21.51 7.32 7.41
CA TYR A 82 -21.25 8.32 8.44
C TYR A 82 -21.44 9.76 7.93
N ARG A 83 -20.97 10.05 6.71
CA ARG A 83 -21.02 11.39 6.09
C ARG A 83 -22.37 11.80 5.51
N MET A 84 -23.14 10.87 4.93
CA MET A 84 -24.38 11.19 4.20
C MET A 84 -25.66 10.71 4.88
N GLY A 85 -25.57 9.86 5.90
CA GLY A 85 -26.75 9.26 6.53
C GLY A 85 -27.39 8.16 5.69
N ALA A 86 -28.65 7.86 6.02
CA ALA A 86 -29.34 6.62 5.69
C ALA A 86 -29.28 6.23 4.20
N ARG A 87 -28.79 5.01 3.96
CA ARG A 87 -28.97 4.26 2.71
C ARG A 87 -29.82 3.04 3.05
N SER A 88 -30.58 2.51 2.10
CA SER A 88 -31.41 1.32 2.37
C SER A 88 -30.57 0.19 3.00
N ASP A 89 -31.13 -0.40 4.05
CA ASP A 89 -30.58 -1.53 4.81
C ASP A 89 -31.37 -2.77 4.41
N ASN A 90 -30.87 -3.50 3.41
CA ASN A 90 -31.54 -4.67 2.85
C ASN A 90 -30.59 -5.89 2.84
N LEU A 91 -31.17 -7.08 2.74
CA LEU A 91 -30.40 -8.33 2.80
C LEU A 91 -29.30 -8.40 1.75
N ALA A 92 -29.60 -8.01 0.49
CA ALA A 92 -28.62 -8.01 -0.59
C ALA A 92 -27.37 -7.18 -0.26
N LYS A 93 -27.55 -6.00 0.35
CA LYS A 93 -26.42 -5.19 0.82
C LYS A 93 -25.68 -5.83 1.97
N SER A 94 -26.36 -6.45 2.93
CA SER A 94 -25.69 -7.17 4.01
C SER A 94 -24.82 -8.29 3.47
N VAL A 95 -25.31 -9.07 2.49
CA VAL A 95 -24.51 -10.11 1.80
C VAL A 95 -23.33 -9.50 1.05
N GLN A 96 -23.55 -8.41 0.31
CA GLN A 96 -22.47 -7.73 -0.40
C GLN A 96 -21.37 -7.22 0.57
N ILE A 97 -21.75 -6.59 1.68
CA ILE A 97 -20.79 -6.08 2.65
C ILE A 97 -20.12 -7.22 3.44
N PHE A 98 -20.82 -8.34 3.68
CA PHE A 98 -20.20 -9.53 4.23
C PHE A 98 -19.04 -10.02 3.35
N VAL A 99 -19.28 -10.20 2.05
CA VAL A 99 -18.28 -10.67 1.08
C VAL A 99 -17.13 -9.66 0.96
N LEU A 100 -17.43 -8.37 0.89
CA LEU A 100 -16.39 -7.34 0.86
C LEU A 100 -15.56 -7.31 2.15
N GLY A 101 -16.21 -7.51 3.30
CA GLY A 101 -15.53 -7.64 4.59
C GLY A 101 -14.61 -8.85 4.62
N LEU A 102 -15.11 -10.02 4.20
CA LEU A 102 -14.34 -11.26 4.09
C LEU A 102 -13.08 -11.06 3.25
N ILE A 103 -13.23 -10.48 2.06
CA ILE A 103 -12.09 -10.19 1.18
C ILE A 103 -11.13 -9.20 1.84
N ALA A 104 -11.62 -8.07 2.37
CA ALA A 104 -10.76 -7.07 3.00
C ALA A 104 -9.96 -7.65 4.19
N GLY A 105 -10.59 -8.48 5.01
CA GLY A 105 -9.94 -9.17 6.14
C GLY A 105 -8.92 -10.22 5.72
N TRP A 106 -9.06 -10.76 4.50
CA TRP A 106 -8.19 -11.82 3.98
C TRP A 106 -7.04 -11.32 3.10
N THR A 107 -6.74 -10.03 3.10
CA THR A 107 -5.72 -9.45 2.22
C THR A 107 -4.34 -9.41 2.85
N ASN A 108 -4.19 -8.69 3.96
CA ASN A 108 -2.88 -8.41 4.57
C ASN A 108 -3.00 -8.36 6.10
N GLU A 109 -2.07 -8.99 6.80
CA GLU A 109 -2.15 -9.24 8.25
C GLU A 109 -2.25 -7.95 9.07
N ASN A 110 -1.53 -6.90 8.68
CA ASN A 110 -1.56 -5.64 9.44
C ASN A 110 -2.80 -4.80 9.13
N MET A 111 -3.23 -4.77 7.87
CA MET A 111 -4.41 -4.03 7.43
C MET A 111 -5.72 -4.70 7.88
N SER A 112 -5.77 -6.03 7.91
CA SER A 112 -6.97 -6.78 8.32
C SER A 112 -7.34 -6.46 9.77
N VAL A 113 -6.36 -6.50 10.68
CA VAL A 113 -6.52 -6.11 12.09
C VAL A 113 -6.94 -4.65 12.20
N ALA A 114 -6.30 -3.75 11.46
CA ALA A 114 -6.61 -2.34 11.51
C ALA A 114 -8.05 -2.03 11.04
N ILE A 115 -8.54 -2.73 10.02
CA ILE A 115 -9.90 -2.53 9.48
C ILE A 115 -10.96 -3.06 10.45
N ILE A 116 -10.70 -4.15 11.16
CA ILE A 116 -11.58 -4.60 12.26
C ILE A 116 -11.73 -3.46 13.26
N ILE A 117 -10.63 -2.87 13.72
CA ILE A 117 -10.70 -1.76 14.67
C ILE A 117 -11.37 -0.52 14.06
N TYR A 118 -11.11 -0.19 12.78
CA TYR A 118 -11.80 0.89 12.08
C TYR A 118 -13.32 0.72 12.13
N VAL A 119 -13.82 -0.49 11.82
CA VAL A 119 -15.26 -0.79 11.87
C VAL A 119 -15.80 -0.68 13.29
N VAL A 120 -15.10 -1.24 14.28
CA VAL A 120 -15.49 -1.13 15.71
C VAL A 120 -15.59 0.34 16.13
N LEU A 121 -14.61 1.16 15.77
CA LEU A 121 -14.63 2.60 16.04
C LEU A 121 -15.77 3.31 15.30
N CYS A 122 -16.06 2.96 14.05
CA CYS A 122 -17.22 3.50 13.34
C CYS A 122 -18.54 3.15 14.05
N LEU A 123 -18.72 1.89 14.48
CA LEU A 123 -19.92 1.46 15.20
C LEU A 123 -20.05 2.18 16.55
N PHE A 124 -18.94 2.29 17.29
CA PHE A 124 -18.89 3.03 18.54
C PHE A 124 -19.24 4.51 18.37
N LEU A 125 -18.74 5.14 17.31
CA LEU A 125 -19.09 6.53 16.98
C LEU A 125 -20.57 6.68 16.62
N LEU A 126 -21.15 5.75 15.86
CA LEU A 126 -22.59 5.77 15.58
C LEU A 126 -23.41 5.67 16.87
N PHE A 127 -22.98 4.81 17.80
CA PHE A 127 -23.60 4.68 19.13
C PHE A 127 -23.52 5.98 19.93
N LEU A 128 -22.33 6.59 20.03
CA LEU A 128 -22.14 7.86 20.73
C LEU A 128 -22.97 9.01 20.13
N GLU A 129 -23.11 9.04 18.81
CA GLU A 129 -23.93 10.03 18.11
C GLU A 129 -25.42 9.70 18.08
N LYS A 130 -25.84 8.61 18.76
CA LYS A 130 -27.23 8.12 18.77
C LYS A 130 -27.80 7.90 17.35
N LYS A 131 -26.94 7.55 16.40
CA LYS A 131 -27.31 7.21 15.03
C LYS A 131 -27.71 5.75 14.94
N GLN A 132 -28.63 5.42 14.04
CA GLN A 132 -29.01 4.05 13.78
C GLN A 132 -27.80 3.23 13.31
N VAL A 133 -27.58 2.06 13.93
CA VAL A 133 -26.60 1.08 13.49
C VAL A 133 -27.28 0.15 12.48
N PRO A 134 -26.90 0.17 11.19
CA PRO A 134 -27.55 -0.66 10.20
C PRO A 134 -27.04 -2.11 10.27
N ARG A 135 -27.88 -3.07 9.91
CA ARG A 135 -27.56 -4.51 9.97
C ARG A 135 -26.35 -4.86 9.11
N TRP A 136 -26.23 -4.26 7.92
CA TRP A 136 -25.07 -4.48 7.05
C TRP A 136 -23.74 -4.12 7.70
N ALA A 137 -23.71 -3.16 8.65
CA ALA A 137 -22.47 -2.74 9.30
C ALA A 137 -21.97 -3.78 10.32
N ILE A 138 -22.89 -4.46 11.01
CA ILE A 138 -22.59 -5.58 11.91
C ILE A 138 -22.17 -6.80 11.09
N VAL A 139 -22.91 -7.13 10.04
CA VAL A 139 -22.58 -8.23 9.14
C VAL A 139 -21.20 -8.02 8.48
N GLY A 140 -20.85 -6.78 8.12
CA GLY A 140 -19.52 -6.45 7.64
C GLY A 140 -18.41 -6.69 8.66
N LEU A 141 -18.65 -6.39 9.95
CA LEU A 141 -17.71 -6.69 11.04
C LEU A 141 -17.46 -8.21 11.15
N ILE A 142 -18.52 -9.01 11.04
CA ILE A 142 -18.42 -10.47 11.06
C ILE A 142 -17.59 -10.95 9.85
N GLY A 143 -17.90 -10.44 8.65
CA GLY A 143 -17.17 -10.80 7.42
C GLY A 143 -15.67 -10.52 7.53
N VAL A 144 -15.28 -9.30 7.94
CA VAL A 144 -13.86 -8.94 8.08
C VAL A 144 -13.16 -9.72 9.19
N SER A 145 -13.85 -10.03 10.28
CA SER A 145 -13.32 -10.87 11.36
C SER A 145 -13.04 -12.29 10.86
N ILE A 146 -13.97 -12.90 10.12
CA ILE A 146 -13.77 -14.23 9.52
C ILE A 146 -12.61 -14.19 8.53
N GLY A 147 -12.54 -13.18 7.66
CA GLY A 147 -11.44 -13.03 6.69
C GLY A 147 -10.08 -12.92 7.36
N CYS A 148 -10.01 -12.15 8.46
CA CYS A 148 -8.79 -12.02 9.26
C CYS A 148 -8.39 -13.35 9.91
N ILE A 149 -9.35 -14.10 10.47
CA ILE A 149 -9.09 -15.43 11.04
C ILE A 149 -8.55 -16.38 9.97
N LEU A 150 -9.17 -16.44 8.79
CA LEU A 150 -8.71 -17.28 7.67
C LEU A 150 -7.29 -16.92 7.23
N LEU A 151 -6.97 -15.62 7.20
CA LEU A 151 -5.61 -15.17 6.89
C LEU A 151 -4.62 -15.62 7.95
N LEU A 152 -4.92 -15.40 9.23
CA LEU A 152 -3.99 -15.67 10.33
C LEU A 152 -3.76 -17.18 10.56
N THR A 153 -4.77 -18.02 10.32
CA THR A 153 -4.68 -19.47 10.49
C THR A 153 -4.14 -20.20 9.25
N ALA A 154 -3.82 -19.48 8.17
CA ALA A 154 -3.33 -20.09 6.94
C ALA A 154 -2.00 -20.84 7.19
N PRO A 155 -1.86 -22.10 6.73
CA PRO A 155 -0.69 -22.94 7.00
C PRO A 155 0.62 -22.32 6.49
N GLY A 156 0.56 -21.58 5.38
CA GLY A 156 1.71 -20.87 4.82
C GLY A 156 2.34 -19.85 5.76
N ASN A 157 1.55 -19.25 6.67
CA ASN A 157 2.07 -18.30 7.66
C ASN A 157 2.97 -18.99 8.69
N TYR A 158 2.60 -20.20 9.12
CA TYR A 158 3.39 -20.98 10.08
C TYR A 158 4.70 -21.48 9.47
N ILE A 159 4.65 -22.00 8.23
CA ILE A 159 5.85 -22.44 7.50
C ILE A 159 6.82 -21.27 7.29
N ARG A 160 6.31 -20.11 6.85
CA ARG A 160 7.13 -18.90 6.67
C ARG A 160 7.74 -18.41 7.97
N LEU A 161 6.97 -18.44 9.07
CA LEU A 161 7.46 -18.08 10.40
C LEU A 161 8.59 -19.00 10.85
N GLU A 162 8.47 -20.31 10.62
CA GLU A 162 9.48 -21.29 10.99
C GLU A 162 10.78 -21.10 10.19
N VAL A 163 10.70 -20.97 8.87
CA VAL A 163 11.86 -20.71 8.01
C VAL A 163 12.57 -19.41 8.42
N THR A 164 11.79 -18.35 8.68
CA THR A 164 12.34 -17.06 9.12
C THR A 164 13.03 -17.18 10.47
N LYS A 165 12.41 -17.87 11.44
CA LYS A 165 13.01 -18.09 12.77
C LYS A 165 14.29 -18.92 12.69
N ARG A 166 14.32 -19.98 11.87
CA ARG A 166 15.53 -20.80 11.67
C ARG A 166 16.68 -19.98 11.10
N GLY A 167 16.44 -19.24 10.01
CA GLY A 167 17.48 -18.40 9.40
C GLY A 167 17.97 -17.25 10.30
N LEU A 168 17.13 -16.76 11.23
CA LEU A 168 17.56 -15.78 12.23
C LEU A 168 18.30 -16.42 13.41
N ALA A 169 17.90 -17.62 13.83
CA ALA A 169 18.59 -18.39 14.87
C ALA A 169 19.99 -18.81 14.42
N GLU A 170 20.17 -19.17 13.14
CA GLU A 170 21.49 -19.41 12.53
C GLU A 170 22.41 -18.17 12.60
N ARG A 171 21.83 -16.96 12.67
CA ARG A 171 22.55 -15.69 12.88
C ARG A 171 22.72 -15.34 14.36
N GLY A 172 22.38 -16.25 15.28
CA GLY A 172 22.47 -16.06 16.72
C GLY A 172 21.35 -15.22 17.34
N LEU A 173 20.30 -14.87 16.60
CA LEU A 173 19.20 -14.05 17.09
C LEU A 173 18.09 -14.92 17.66
N VAL A 174 17.79 -14.79 18.95
CA VAL A 174 16.79 -15.62 19.64
C VAL A 174 15.75 -14.75 20.32
N GLY A 175 14.47 -15.15 20.25
CA GLY A 175 13.36 -14.63 21.07
C GLY A 175 13.34 -13.12 21.30
N TYR A 176 14.02 -12.68 22.36
CA TYR A 176 14.19 -11.26 22.72
C TYR A 176 14.81 -10.41 21.60
N ASP A 177 15.82 -10.90 20.90
CA ASP A 177 16.48 -10.15 19.82
C ASP A 177 15.53 -9.89 18.66
N LEU A 178 14.66 -10.86 18.36
CA LEU A 178 13.65 -10.74 17.31
C LEU A 178 12.60 -9.68 17.66
N LEU A 179 12.14 -9.69 18.91
CA LEU A 179 11.20 -8.67 19.41
C LEU A 179 11.86 -7.28 19.42
N TYR A 180 13.10 -7.19 19.91
CA TYR A 180 13.87 -5.95 19.90
C TYR A 180 14.06 -5.40 18.48
N LEU A 181 14.44 -6.25 17.52
CA LEU A 181 14.58 -5.87 16.11
C LEU A 181 13.24 -5.43 15.50
N SER A 182 12.15 -6.12 15.80
CA SER A 182 10.81 -5.76 15.34
C SER A 182 10.37 -4.40 15.89
N ILE A 183 10.55 -4.16 17.19
CA ILE A 183 10.27 -2.87 17.83
C ILE A 183 11.17 -1.78 17.22
N ARG A 184 12.48 -2.04 17.09
CA ARG A 184 13.44 -1.10 16.50
C ARG A 184 13.05 -0.73 15.07
N ASN A 185 12.69 -1.70 14.24
CA ASN A 185 12.24 -1.45 12.86
C ASN A 185 10.91 -0.69 12.83
N THR A 186 9.96 -1.05 13.70
CA THR A 186 8.68 -0.34 13.85
C THR A 186 8.91 1.12 14.22
N MET A 187 9.79 1.41 15.19
CA MET A 187 10.11 2.77 15.60
C MET A 187 10.89 3.53 14.52
N LYS A 188 11.83 2.87 13.84
CA LYS A 188 12.55 3.45 12.70
C LYS A 188 11.57 3.87 11.61
N TYR A 189 10.62 3.02 11.24
CA TYR A 189 9.65 3.31 10.20
C TYR A 189 8.58 4.32 10.64
N LEU A 190 8.22 4.32 11.93
CA LEU A 190 7.41 5.37 12.52
C LEU A 190 8.09 6.73 12.31
N TRP A 191 9.35 6.84 12.69
CA TRP A 191 10.13 8.07 12.60
C TRP A 191 10.32 8.57 11.16
N HIS A 192 10.69 7.68 10.24
CA HIS A 192 11.03 8.08 8.87
C HIS A 192 9.84 8.23 7.93
N TYR A 193 8.74 7.50 8.14
CA TYR A 193 7.64 7.44 7.16
C TYR A 193 6.29 7.90 7.72
N VAL A 194 6.00 7.65 9.00
CA VAL A 194 4.71 8.00 9.59
C VAL A 194 4.72 9.41 10.19
N LEU A 195 5.70 9.75 11.02
CA LEU A 195 5.78 11.06 11.68
C LEU A 195 5.82 12.25 10.69
N PRO A 196 6.54 12.20 9.55
CA PRO A 196 6.50 13.31 8.59
C PRO A 196 5.11 13.55 8.02
N LEU A 197 4.35 12.49 7.73
CA LEU A 197 2.97 12.58 7.26
C LEU A 197 2.04 13.12 8.36
N LEU A 198 2.23 12.70 9.61
CA LEU A 198 1.49 13.28 10.74
C LEU A 198 1.80 14.76 10.93
N PHE A 199 3.04 15.19 10.72
CA PHE A 199 3.40 16.61 10.75
C PHE A 199 2.68 17.40 9.64
N ILE A 200 2.68 16.89 8.40
CA ILE A 200 1.92 17.48 7.28
C ILE A 200 0.42 17.58 7.62
N TYR A 201 -0.14 16.51 8.20
CA TYR A 201 -1.52 16.50 8.68
C TYR A 201 -1.77 17.62 9.69
N LEU A 202 -0.90 17.81 10.69
CA LEU A 202 -1.05 18.86 11.70
C LEU A 202 -0.98 20.26 11.08
N VAL A 203 -0.08 20.50 10.12
CA VAL A 203 0.01 21.78 9.39
C VAL A 203 -1.31 22.08 8.66
N PHE A 204 -1.86 21.11 7.92
CA PHE A 204 -3.13 21.31 7.25
C PHE A 204 -4.31 21.39 8.21
N LEU A 205 -4.29 20.66 9.32
CA LEU A 205 -5.31 20.73 10.36
C LEU A 205 -5.36 22.12 10.98
N PHE A 206 -4.20 22.74 11.22
CA PHE A 206 -4.11 24.12 11.69
C PHE A 206 -4.76 25.11 10.70
N LEU A 207 -4.42 25.02 9.41
CA LEU A 207 -5.04 25.85 8.37
C LEU A 207 -6.55 25.61 8.25
N TYR A 208 -6.97 24.35 8.36
CA TYR A 208 -8.37 23.96 8.32
C TYR A 208 -9.16 24.50 9.52
N TYR A 209 -8.58 24.49 10.72
CA TYR A 209 -9.24 25.03 11.92
C TYR A 209 -9.51 26.53 11.82
N LYS A 210 -8.64 27.27 11.12
CA LYS A 210 -8.80 28.70 10.80
C LYS A 210 -9.85 28.98 9.70
N SER A 211 -10.36 27.94 9.03
CA SER A 211 -11.34 28.10 7.94
C SER A 211 -12.77 28.25 8.50
N PRO A 212 -13.52 29.31 8.15
CA PRO A 212 -14.89 29.50 8.61
C PRO A 212 -15.82 28.44 7.96
N LYS A 213 -16.30 27.48 8.76
CA LYS A 213 -17.13 26.35 8.31
C LYS A 213 -18.20 26.03 9.34
N ASN A 214 -19.28 25.42 8.88
CA ASN A 214 -20.29 24.83 9.76
C ASN A 214 -19.63 23.83 10.73
N LEU A 215 -19.93 23.95 12.02
CA LEU A 215 -19.31 23.16 13.09
C LEU A 215 -19.54 21.65 12.91
N LEU A 216 -20.71 21.23 12.42
CA LEU A 216 -21.02 19.81 12.19
C LEU A 216 -20.17 19.22 11.07
N VAL A 217 -20.06 19.95 9.94
CA VAL A 217 -19.22 19.54 8.81
C VAL A 217 -17.74 19.46 9.24
N ARG A 218 -17.29 20.45 10.01
CA ARG A 218 -15.94 20.46 10.57
C ARG A 218 -15.66 19.23 11.43
N ARG A 219 -16.55 18.97 12.38
CA ARG A 219 -16.47 17.82 13.29
C ARG A 219 -16.45 16.49 12.52
N GLN A 220 -17.33 16.32 11.52
CA GLN A 220 -17.36 15.08 10.72
C GLN A 220 -16.07 14.85 9.93
N ILE A 221 -15.49 15.89 9.34
CA ILE A 221 -14.24 15.79 8.59
C ILE A 221 -13.07 15.43 9.52
N ILE A 222 -12.95 16.13 10.65
CA ILE A 222 -11.88 15.85 11.64
C ILE A 222 -12.02 14.43 12.22
N ILE A 223 -13.24 14.01 12.59
CA ILE A 223 -13.45 12.65 13.10
C ILE A 223 -13.07 11.62 12.02
N SER A 224 -13.48 11.84 10.76
CA SER A 224 -13.16 10.92 9.67
C SER A 224 -11.64 10.83 9.42
N SER A 225 -10.93 11.96 9.44
CA SER A 225 -9.49 11.99 9.22
C SER A 225 -8.73 11.35 10.40
N VAL A 226 -9.18 11.57 11.64
CA VAL A 226 -8.61 10.95 12.84
C VAL A 226 -8.84 9.44 12.85
N LEU A 227 -10.02 8.96 12.45
CA LEU A 227 -10.28 7.52 12.33
C LEU A 227 -9.29 6.84 11.38
N LEU A 228 -8.99 7.46 10.23
CA LEU A 228 -8.01 6.91 9.29
C LEU A 228 -6.58 6.93 9.87
N ILE A 229 -6.20 7.97 10.62
CA ILE A 229 -4.91 8.01 11.33
C ILE A 229 -4.83 6.91 12.40
N LEU A 230 -5.86 6.74 13.22
CA LEU A 230 -5.89 5.68 14.23
C LEU A 230 -5.78 4.31 13.57
N THR A 231 -6.46 4.10 12.45
CA THR A 231 -6.34 2.88 11.64
C THR A 231 -4.92 2.68 11.14
N ALA A 232 -4.26 3.73 10.64
CA ALA A 232 -2.88 3.67 10.18
C ALA A 232 -1.90 3.34 11.31
N ILE A 233 -2.08 3.94 12.49
CA ILE A 233 -1.25 3.67 13.67
C ILE A 233 -1.44 2.22 14.13
N ILE A 234 -2.67 1.71 14.16
CA ILE A 234 -2.95 0.32 14.52
C ILE A 234 -2.31 -0.65 13.52
N ALA A 235 -2.46 -0.40 12.22
CA ALA A 235 -1.78 -1.19 11.19
C ALA A 235 -0.25 -1.15 11.34
N HIS A 236 0.31 0.00 11.73
CA HIS A 236 1.75 0.13 11.98
C HIS A 236 2.19 -0.65 13.21
N LEU A 237 1.46 -0.56 14.32
CA LEU A 237 1.77 -1.26 15.56
C LEU A 237 1.55 -2.78 15.45
N ALA A 238 0.61 -3.23 14.63
CA ALA A 238 0.40 -4.65 14.35
C ALA A 238 1.67 -5.34 13.81
N MET A 239 2.56 -4.58 13.15
CA MET A 239 3.82 -5.11 12.63
C MET A 239 4.85 -5.45 13.71
N ILE A 240 4.66 -5.02 14.97
CA ILE A 240 5.51 -5.44 16.10
C ILE A 240 5.46 -6.96 16.28
N VAL A 241 4.30 -7.56 16.02
CA VAL A 241 4.09 -9.02 16.14
C VAL A 241 4.67 -9.77 14.94
N SER A 242 5.00 -9.08 13.84
CA SER A 242 5.64 -9.70 12.68
C SER A 242 7.14 -9.93 12.94
N PRO A 243 7.69 -11.10 12.58
CA PRO A 243 9.13 -11.37 12.67
C PRO A 243 9.95 -10.50 11.72
N MET A 244 9.35 -10.02 10.63
CA MET A 244 9.99 -9.11 9.66
C MET A 244 9.04 -7.98 9.26
N PHE A 245 9.54 -6.75 9.33
CA PHE A 245 8.86 -5.56 8.83
C PHE A 245 9.51 -5.14 7.51
N HIS A 246 8.91 -5.49 6.38
CA HIS A 246 9.35 -5.02 5.07
C HIS A 246 8.77 -3.63 4.75
N LEU A 247 9.55 -2.77 4.07
CA LEU A 247 9.12 -1.41 3.71
C LEU A 247 7.81 -1.36 2.91
N ARG A 248 7.58 -2.33 2.02
CA ARG A 248 6.34 -2.48 1.25
C ARG A 248 5.09 -2.68 2.11
N SER A 249 5.22 -3.20 3.34
CA SER A 249 4.09 -3.33 4.28
C SER A 249 3.57 -2.00 4.80
N LEU A 250 4.31 -0.89 4.58
CA LEU A 250 3.85 0.47 4.86
C LEU A 250 2.84 0.98 3.82
N PHE A 251 2.62 0.27 2.71
CA PHE A 251 1.79 0.79 1.61
C PHE A 251 0.38 1.19 2.07
N GLY A 252 -0.37 0.27 2.67
CA GLY A 252 -1.72 0.55 3.17
C GLY A 252 -1.74 1.61 4.28
N ILE A 253 -0.73 1.61 5.17
CA ILE A 253 -0.56 2.59 6.25
C ILE A 253 -0.42 4.01 5.67
N ILE A 254 0.44 4.17 4.67
CA ILE A 254 0.70 5.46 4.03
C ILE A 254 -0.52 5.90 3.22
N ILE A 255 -1.25 4.99 2.57
CA ILE A 255 -2.50 5.33 1.87
C ILE A 255 -3.56 5.85 2.86
N LEU A 256 -3.70 5.26 4.05
CA LEU A 256 -4.59 5.77 5.11
C LEU A 256 -4.19 7.18 5.57
N LEU A 257 -2.89 7.46 5.72
CA LEU A 257 -2.38 8.78 6.09
C LEU A 257 -2.60 9.81 4.97
N ILE A 258 -2.34 9.45 3.71
CA ILE A 258 -2.62 10.30 2.54
C ILE A 258 -4.12 10.61 2.47
N ALA A 259 -4.99 9.63 2.72
CA ALA A 259 -6.44 9.84 2.76
C ALA A 259 -6.85 10.83 3.87
N SER A 260 -6.24 10.71 5.05
CA SER A 260 -6.49 11.63 6.19
C SER A 260 -6.03 13.06 5.90
N ILE A 261 -4.80 13.23 5.39
CA ILE A 261 -4.25 14.53 4.96
C ILE A 261 -5.13 15.13 3.88
N GLY A 262 -5.50 14.34 2.88
CA GLY A 262 -6.36 14.74 1.78
C GLY A 262 -7.71 15.25 2.26
N LEU A 263 -8.36 14.55 3.19
CA LEU A 263 -9.66 14.95 3.76
C LEU A 263 -9.60 16.36 4.36
N ILE A 264 -8.54 16.68 5.09
CA ILE A 264 -8.35 18.02 5.64
C ILE A 264 -8.05 19.02 4.53
N TYR A 265 -7.06 18.72 3.69
CA TYR A 265 -6.60 19.57 2.59
C TYR A 265 -7.75 20.01 1.66
N ALA A 266 -8.57 19.07 1.18
CA ALA A 266 -9.66 19.35 0.25
C ALA A 266 -10.77 20.24 0.82
N ASN A 267 -10.80 20.42 2.15
CA ASN A 267 -11.83 21.18 2.84
C ASN A 267 -11.32 22.51 3.44
N ILE A 268 -10.03 22.84 3.24
CA ILE A 268 -9.46 24.15 3.57
C ILE A 268 -10.15 25.25 2.76
N ASP A 269 -10.36 26.41 3.37
CA ASP A 269 -10.90 27.58 2.71
C ASP A 269 -9.79 28.43 2.07
N TYR A 270 -9.72 28.42 0.74
CA TYR A 270 -8.73 29.16 -0.06
C TYR A 270 -9.20 30.56 -0.49
N ARG A 271 -10.23 31.14 0.15
CA ARG A 271 -10.67 32.53 -0.16
C ARG A 271 -9.63 33.58 0.21
N LYS A 272 -8.81 33.33 1.24
CA LYS A 272 -7.73 34.24 1.63
C LYS A 272 -6.59 34.18 0.61
N ILE A 273 -6.23 35.34 0.06
CA ILE A 273 -5.27 35.44 -1.05
C ILE A 273 -3.91 34.79 -0.75
N HIS A 274 -3.38 34.99 0.46
CA HIS A 274 -2.09 34.40 0.87
C HIS A 274 -2.13 32.86 0.91
N ILE A 275 -3.22 32.26 1.41
CA ILE A 275 -3.39 30.79 1.42
C ILE A 275 -3.52 30.27 -0.02
N LYS A 276 -4.27 30.97 -0.87
CA LYS A 276 -4.45 30.61 -2.28
C LYS A 276 -3.12 30.64 -3.05
N VAL A 277 -2.34 31.71 -2.89
CA VAL A 277 -1.02 31.87 -3.54
C VAL A 277 -0.05 30.81 -3.03
N LEU A 278 0.03 30.58 -1.71
CA LEU A 278 0.92 29.56 -1.15
C LEU A 278 0.55 28.16 -1.66
N ASN A 279 -0.74 27.83 -1.72
CA ASN A 279 -1.20 26.55 -2.28
C ASN A 279 -0.87 26.42 -3.78
N PHE A 280 -1.05 27.50 -4.55
CA PHE A 280 -0.67 27.51 -5.97
C PHE A 280 0.84 27.28 -6.15
N LEU A 281 1.69 27.98 -5.40
CA LEU A 281 3.14 27.79 -5.45
C LEU A 281 3.53 26.37 -5.05
N MET A 282 2.98 25.85 -3.96
CA MET A 282 3.20 24.48 -3.51
C MET A 282 2.86 23.46 -4.60
N ILE A 283 1.68 23.59 -5.24
CA ILE A 283 1.26 22.71 -6.32
C ILE A 283 2.26 22.77 -7.48
N ASN A 284 2.60 23.96 -7.98
CA ASN A 284 3.51 24.10 -9.11
C ASN A 284 4.91 23.52 -8.81
N ILE A 285 5.45 23.79 -7.62
CA ILE A 285 6.73 23.22 -7.18
C ILE A 285 6.66 21.69 -7.14
N LEU A 286 5.59 21.12 -6.58
CA LEU A 286 5.39 19.67 -6.54
C LEU A 286 5.29 19.05 -7.93
N PHE A 287 4.59 19.70 -8.88
CA PHE A 287 4.53 19.22 -10.27
C PHE A 287 5.89 19.29 -10.98
N LEU A 288 6.69 20.33 -10.76
CA LEU A 288 8.04 20.43 -11.32
C LEU A 288 8.96 19.34 -10.75
N ILE A 289 8.96 19.16 -9.42
CA ILE A 289 9.74 18.11 -8.77
C ILE A 289 9.28 16.73 -9.24
N PHE A 290 7.97 16.52 -9.38
CA PHE A 290 7.39 15.29 -9.91
C PHE A 290 7.85 15.02 -11.34
N GLY A 291 7.73 15.98 -12.24
CA GLY A 291 8.13 15.83 -13.64
C GLY A 291 9.62 15.46 -13.78
N TRP A 292 10.49 16.16 -13.07
CA TRP A 292 11.92 15.85 -13.05
C TRP A 292 12.24 14.48 -12.46
N THR A 293 11.63 14.16 -11.30
CA THR A 293 11.88 12.87 -10.64
C THR A 293 11.36 11.71 -11.48
N TYR A 294 10.16 11.86 -12.07
CA TYR A 294 9.57 10.87 -12.94
C TYR A 294 10.43 10.63 -14.18
N TYR A 295 10.91 11.69 -14.84
CA TYR A 295 11.81 11.58 -15.99
C TYR A 295 13.07 10.76 -15.67
N LYS A 296 13.74 11.08 -14.55
CA LYS A 296 14.93 10.34 -14.10
C LYS A 296 14.61 8.87 -13.83
N GLN A 297 13.56 8.61 -13.05
CA GLN A 297 13.18 7.23 -12.70
C GLN A 297 12.73 6.43 -13.91
N TYR A 298 12.03 7.04 -14.88
CA TYR A 298 11.62 6.40 -16.12
C TYR A 298 12.82 5.92 -16.93
N ASN A 299 13.85 6.77 -17.08
CA ASN A 299 15.07 6.37 -17.79
C ASN A 299 15.79 5.20 -17.11
N ASP A 300 15.86 5.22 -15.78
CA ASP A 300 16.45 4.14 -15.00
C ASP A 300 15.67 2.84 -15.18
N VAL A 301 14.34 2.87 -15.06
CA VAL A 301 13.46 1.70 -15.21
C VAL A 301 13.47 1.16 -16.64
N SER A 302 13.49 2.04 -17.64
CA SER A 302 13.60 1.67 -19.06
C SER A 302 14.91 0.92 -19.36
N THR A 303 16.01 1.39 -18.79
CA THR A 303 17.32 0.72 -18.90
C THR A 303 17.28 -0.67 -18.29
N ILE A 304 16.69 -0.81 -17.10
CA ILE A 304 16.52 -2.10 -16.44
C ILE A 304 15.59 -3.03 -17.24
N SER A 305 14.49 -2.51 -17.78
CA SER A 305 13.57 -3.28 -18.61
C SER A 305 14.25 -3.82 -19.86
N SER A 306 15.06 -2.99 -20.52
CA SER A 306 15.81 -3.38 -21.72
C SER A 306 16.85 -4.46 -21.38
N PHE A 307 17.55 -4.30 -20.26
CA PHE A 307 18.50 -5.29 -19.76
C PHE A 307 17.85 -6.67 -19.52
N TRP A 308 16.70 -6.73 -18.86
CA TRP A 308 16.00 -7.98 -18.61
C TRP A 308 15.44 -8.60 -19.90
N HIS A 309 14.93 -7.80 -20.84
CA HIS A 309 14.51 -8.31 -22.15
C HIS A 309 15.67 -8.94 -22.93
N ASN A 310 16.84 -8.30 -22.95
CA ASN A 310 18.03 -8.87 -23.59
C ASN A 310 18.41 -10.23 -22.96
N ARG A 311 18.28 -10.38 -21.64
CA ARG A 311 18.50 -11.67 -20.96
C ARG A 311 17.48 -12.71 -21.35
N GLU A 312 16.20 -12.35 -21.45
CA GLU A 312 15.15 -13.28 -21.89
C GLU A 312 15.40 -13.77 -23.32
N ASP A 313 15.83 -12.88 -24.21
CA ASP A 313 16.16 -13.23 -25.59
C ASP A 313 17.42 -14.09 -25.69
N PHE A 314 18.45 -13.79 -24.88
CA PHE A 314 19.63 -14.63 -24.76
C PHE A 314 19.27 -16.05 -24.30
N ILE A 315 18.37 -16.20 -23.33
CA ILE A 315 17.91 -17.53 -22.88
C ILE A 315 17.24 -18.28 -24.03
N LYS A 316 16.35 -17.62 -24.78
CA LYS A 316 15.68 -18.25 -25.94
C LYS A 316 16.71 -18.70 -26.98
N GLU A 317 17.71 -17.88 -27.25
CA GLU A 317 18.80 -18.21 -28.18
C GLU A 317 19.60 -19.43 -27.72
N GLN A 318 20.04 -19.47 -26.45
CA GLN A 318 20.77 -20.60 -25.89
C GLN A 318 19.93 -21.89 -25.92
N LYS A 319 18.64 -21.80 -25.60
CA LYS A 319 17.72 -22.93 -25.68
C LYS A 319 17.57 -23.46 -27.11
N ASN A 320 17.50 -22.58 -28.11
CA ASN A 320 17.44 -22.98 -29.52
C ASN A 320 18.72 -23.69 -29.97
N LYS A 321 19.87 -23.41 -29.33
CA LYS A 321 21.14 -24.11 -29.54
C LYS A 321 21.26 -25.43 -28.75
N GLY A 322 20.22 -25.82 -28.01
CA GLY A 322 20.24 -27.00 -27.14
C GLY A 322 21.02 -26.81 -25.82
N ILE A 323 21.36 -25.57 -25.47
CA ILE A 323 22.11 -25.24 -24.25
C ILE A 323 21.10 -24.88 -23.15
N ASP A 324 21.09 -25.66 -22.07
CA ASP A 324 20.20 -25.50 -20.91
C ASP A 324 20.93 -25.06 -19.63
N THR A 325 22.25 -24.86 -19.70
CA THR A 325 23.09 -24.30 -18.63
C THR A 325 23.59 -22.91 -19.03
N ILE A 326 23.03 -21.87 -18.42
CA ILE A 326 23.20 -20.50 -18.91
C ILE A 326 24.01 -19.67 -17.91
N VAL A 327 25.09 -19.07 -18.40
CA VAL A 327 25.86 -18.04 -17.69
C VAL A 327 25.63 -16.72 -18.39
N PHE A 328 25.05 -15.74 -17.69
CA PHE A 328 24.89 -14.40 -18.26
C PHE A 328 26.24 -13.70 -18.39
N THR A 329 26.37 -12.82 -19.38
CA THR A 329 27.60 -12.07 -19.66
C THR A 329 27.72 -10.79 -18.84
N GLU A 330 26.59 -10.16 -18.53
CA GLU A 330 26.54 -8.87 -17.84
C GLU A 330 25.73 -8.95 -16.54
N ARG A 331 26.11 -8.12 -15.57
CA ARG A 331 25.32 -7.87 -14.35
C ARG A 331 24.43 -6.65 -14.54
N SER A 332 23.36 -6.60 -13.76
CA SER A 332 22.37 -5.54 -13.76
C SER A 332 23.06 -4.20 -13.48
N PRO A 333 22.82 -3.18 -14.31
CA PRO A 333 23.43 -1.87 -14.13
C PRO A 333 22.98 -1.15 -12.86
N MET A 334 21.95 -1.67 -12.16
CA MET A 334 21.34 -1.05 -10.99
C MET A 334 21.04 -2.08 -9.89
N GLU A 335 22.07 -2.69 -9.31
CA GLU A 335 21.93 -3.60 -8.17
C GLU A 335 21.24 -2.87 -6.99
N HIS A 336 20.18 -3.47 -6.44
CA HIS A 336 19.41 -3.02 -5.26
C HIS A 336 18.57 -1.73 -5.42
N LYS A 337 18.60 -1.07 -6.58
CA LYS A 337 17.71 0.07 -6.83
C LYS A 337 16.32 -0.45 -7.19
N TYR A 338 15.29 0.25 -6.71
CA TYR A 338 13.88 -0.09 -6.98
C TYR A 338 13.45 -1.51 -6.55
N PHE A 339 14.15 -2.10 -5.57
CA PHE A 339 13.90 -3.46 -5.09
C PHE A 339 14.12 -4.53 -6.18
N ILE A 340 14.98 -4.24 -7.16
CA ILE A 340 15.40 -5.19 -8.18
C ILE A 340 16.70 -5.84 -7.73
N TYR A 341 16.64 -7.16 -7.59
CA TYR A 341 17.76 -7.98 -7.14
C TYR A 341 18.39 -8.69 -8.33
N GLU A 342 19.72 -8.72 -8.36
CA GLU A 342 20.48 -9.50 -9.33
C GLU A 342 20.52 -10.98 -8.90
N MET A 343 20.56 -11.87 -9.88
CA MET A 343 20.78 -13.31 -9.69
C MET A 343 22.13 -13.59 -9.03
N SER A 344 22.19 -14.72 -8.33
CA SER A 344 23.42 -15.18 -7.69
C SER A 344 24.42 -15.70 -8.72
N THR A 345 25.70 -15.66 -8.35
CA THR A 345 26.78 -16.39 -9.04
C THR A 345 26.71 -17.89 -8.79
N GLU A 346 25.99 -18.32 -7.76
CA GLU A 346 25.76 -19.71 -7.42
C GLU A 346 24.40 -20.20 -7.97
N PRO A 347 24.38 -21.28 -8.78
CA PRO A 347 23.14 -21.82 -9.35
C PRO A 347 22.10 -22.29 -8.34
N ASN A 348 22.54 -22.70 -7.15
CA ASN A 348 21.71 -23.35 -6.14
C ASN A 348 20.98 -22.37 -5.21
N VAL A 349 21.11 -21.05 -5.45
CA VAL A 349 20.36 -20.05 -4.70
C VAL A 349 18.93 -19.98 -5.25
N TRP A 350 17.96 -19.79 -4.36
CA TRP A 350 16.53 -19.93 -4.67
C TRP A 350 16.07 -19.03 -5.83
N GLU A 351 16.62 -17.82 -5.99
CA GLU A 351 16.28 -16.93 -7.11
C GLU A 351 16.62 -17.59 -8.45
N ASN A 352 17.82 -18.17 -8.54
CA ASN A 352 18.31 -18.84 -9.75
C ASN A 352 17.52 -20.12 -10.01
N ILE A 353 17.17 -20.87 -8.98
CA ILE A 353 16.36 -22.10 -9.09
C ILE A 353 14.97 -21.77 -9.65
N GLU A 354 14.27 -20.79 -9.07
CA GLU A 354 12.93 -20.41 -9.52
C GLU A 354 12.96 -19.80 -10.92
N TYR A 355 13.98 -19.01 -11.23
CA TYR A 355 14.18 -18.46 -12.57
C TYR A 355 14.44 -19.57 -13.61
N SER A 356 15.30 -20.54 -13.28
CA SER A 356 15.60 -21.70 -14.14
C SER A 356 14.34 -22.54 -14.39
N ARG A 357 13.56 -22.78 -13.33
CA ARG A 357 12.28 -23.51 -13.42
C ARG A 357 11.28 -22.78 -14.32
N TYR A 358 11.14 -21.46 -14.17
CA TYR A 358 10.22 -20.67 -14.97
C TYR A 358 10.55 -20.72 -16.47
N TYR A 359 11.83 -20.64 -16.83
CA TYR A 359 12.28 -20.69 -18.23
C TYR A 359 12.50 -22.11 -18.76
N GLY A 360 12.37 -23.14 -17.92
CA GLY A 360 12.59 -24.54 -18.31
C GLY A 360 14.02 -24.78 -18.78
N VAL A 361 15.00 -24.32 -17.99
CA VAL A 361 16.44 -24.56 -18.20
C VAL A 361 17.02 -25.24 -16.97
N ARG A 362 18.15 -25.96 -17.11
CA ARG A 362 18.74 -26.77 -16.04
C ARG A 362 19.28 -25.90 -14.91
N TRP A 363 20.05 -24.86 -15.25
CA TRP A 363 20.41 -23.82 -14.29
C TRP A 363 20.84 -22.52 -14.98
N VAL A 364 20.65 -21.41 -14.29
CA VAL A 364 21.18 -20.09 -14.66
C VAL A 364 22.09 -19.53 -13.56
N LYS A 365 23.08 -18.70 -13.94
CA LYS A 365 23.82 -17.88 -12.97
C LYS A 365 24.27 -16.55 -13.54
N ALA A 366 24.40 -15.55 -12.66
CA ALA A 366 25.03 -14.28 -12.99
C ALA A 366 26.56 -14.46 -13.16
N PRO A 367 27.22 -13.62 -13.96
CA PRO A 367 28.67 -13.63 -14.06
C PRO A 367 29.29 -13.22 -12.72
N SER A 368 30.48 -13.75 -12.43
CA SER A 368 31.30 -13.30 -11.29
C SER A 368 31.51 -11.80 -11.36
N LYS A 369 31.47 -11.09 -10.21
CA LYS A 369 31.93 -9.70 -10.19
C LYS A 369 33.40 -9.71 -10.61
N HIS A 370 33.71 -9.15 -11.78
CA HIS A 370 35.09 -8.86 -12.13
C HIS A 370 35.58 -7.82 -11.11
N ASN A 371 36.71 -8.12 -10.45
CA ASN A 371 37.39 -7.19 -9.53
C ASN A 371 37.84 -5.93 -10.27
#